data_AF-A0A7Y4XWM2-F1
#
_entry.id   AF-A0A7Y4XWM2-F1
#
_cell.length_a   1.000
_cell.length_b   1.000
_cell.length_c   1.000
_cell.angle_alpha   90.00
_cell.angle_beta   90.00
_cell.angle_gamma   90.00
#
_symmetry.space_group_name_H-M   'P 1'
#
loop_
_entity.id
_entity.type
_entity.pdbx_description
1 polymer ?
#
loop_
_entity_poly.entity_id
_entity_poly.type
_entity_poly.pdbx_seq_one_letter_code
_entity_poly.pdbx_strand_id
1 'polypeptide(L)'
;MIFLLVVIAVYTTVWFVSALKPISTGALVCFLIWLICPYAVMVAALIFLYREGVALTYAFGVAMVISIGGVLYLADVIFWHPDAQGAIAVLMTPLYQVVGILVLLLPIFGRVLRNVLAKKRQIQPQKIETPK
;
A
#
# COMPACT_ATOMS: atom_id res chain seq x y z
N MET A 1 -14.02 9.82 4.26
CA MET A 1 -14.50 8.50 3.78
C MET A 1 -13.37 7.50 3.61
N ILE A 2 -12.30 7.80 2.86
CA ILE A 2 -11.19 6.85 2.64
C ILE A 2 -10.51 6.37 3.94
N PHE A 3 -10.25 7.28 4.89
CA PHE A 3 -9.66 6.91 6.18
C PHE A 3 -10.56 6.01 7.03
N LEU A 4 -11.88 6.16 6.91
CA LEU A 4 -12.83 5.29 7.61
C LEU A 4 -12.72 3.84 7.11
N LEU A 5 -12.57 3.66 5.79
CA LEU A 5 -12.34 2.35 5.18
C LEU A 5 -11.05 1.71 5.69
N VAL A 6 -9.97 2.48 5.82
CA VAL A 6 -8.70 1.99 6.38
C VAL A 6 -8.86 1.60 7.85
N VAL A 7 -9.55 2.43 8.65
CA VAL A 7 -9.82 2.14 10.06
C VAL A 7 -10.59 0.83 10.22
N ILE A 8 -11.66 0.64 9.43
CA ILE A 8 -12.44 -0.60 9.43
C ILE A 8 -11.54 -1.79 9.09
N ALA A 9 -10.73 -1.69 8.03
CA ALA A 9 -9.82 -2.77 7.63
C ALA A 9 -8.79 -3.11 8.71
N VAL A 10 -8.25 -2.11 9.42
CA VAL A 10 -7.34 -2.32 10.56
C VAL A 10 -8.07 -3.05 11.69
N TYR A 11 -9.26 -2.62 12.09
CA TYR A 11 -10.03 -3.31 13.13
C TYR A 11 -10.35 -4.76 12.76
N THR A 12 -10.75 -5.02 11.51
CA THR A 12 -11.00 -6.37 11.01
C THR A 12 -9.72 -7.21 11.03
N THR A 13 -8.59 -6.63 10.65
CA THR A 13 -7.28 -7.30 10.68
C THR A 13 -6.87 -7.66 12.11
N VAL A 14 -7.07 -6.77 13.08
CA VAL A 14 -6.83 -7.05 14.51
C VAL A 14 -7.70 -8.21 15.00
N TRP A 15 -8.97 -8.24 14.58
CA TRP A 15 -9.89 -9.32 14.91
C TRP A 15 -9.41 -10.66 14.32
N PHE A 16 -8.94 -10.69 13.07
CA PHE A 16 -8.34 -11.88 12.45
C PHE A 16 -7.09 -12.37 13.20
N VAL A 17 -6.22 -11.48 13.64
CA VAL A 17 -5.04 -11.88 14.43
C VAL A 17 -5.43 -12.55 15.75
N SER A 18 -6.51 -12.08 16.38
CA SER A 18 -7.07 -12.75 17.56
C SER A 18 -7.67 -14.13 17.21
N ALA A 19 -8.31 -14.26 16.05
CA ALA A 19 -8.89 -15.52 15.59
C ALA A 19 -7.83 -16.60 15.28
N LEU A 20 -6.60 -16.20 14.92
CA LEU A 20 -5.48 -17.11 14.67
C LEU A 20 -4.94 -17.81 15.93
N LYS A 21 -5.37 -17.40 17.14
CA LYS A 21 -4.94 -17.98 18.43
C LYS A 21 -3.42 -18.13 18.54
N PRO A 22 -2.66 -17.02 18.48
CA PRO A 22 -1.19 -17.09 18.54
C PRO A 22 -0.71 -17.78 19.82
N ILE A 23 0.33 -18.59 19.68
CA ILE A 23 0.91 -19.42 20.77
C ILE A 23 1.60 -18.61 21.86
N SER A 24 1.88 -17.32 21.61
CA SER A 24 2.55 -16.43 22.55
C SER A 24 2.16 -14.97 22.32
N THR A 25 2.31 -14.14 23.35
CA THR A 25 2.13 -12.69 23.26
C THR A 25 3.08 -12.06 22.25
N GLY A 26 4.32 -12.57 22.13
CA GLY A 26 5.28 -12.11 21.14
C GLY A 26 4.78 -12.32 19.72
N ALA A 27 4.25 -13.52 19.42
CA ALA A 27 3.68 -13.81 18.10
C ALA A 27 2.47 -12.91 17.78
N LEU A 28 1.58 -12.68 18.75
CA LEU A 28 0.46 -11.74 18.61
C LEU A 28 0.95 -10.35 18.21
N VAL A 29 1.90 -9.78 18.97
CA VAL A 29 2.43 -8.42 18.73
C VAL A 29 3.14 -8.35 17.38
N CYS A 30 3.95 -9.36 17.04
CA CYS A 30 4.62 -9.41 15.74
C CYS A 30 3.61 -9.44 14.59
N PHE A 31 2.57 -10.27 14.66
CA PHE A 31 1.54 -10.32 13.62
C PHE A 31 0.73 -9.03 13.52
N LEU A 32 0.38 -8.41 14.64
CA LEU A 32 -0.30 -7.12 14.64
C LEU A 32 0.55 -6.04 13.97
N ILE A 33 1.82 -5.89 14.38
CA ILE A 33 2.71 -4.90 13.77
C ILE A 33 2.87 -5.17 12.28
N TRP A 34 3.11 -6.43 11.90
CA TRP A 34 3.31 -6.85 10.52
C TRP A 34 2.11 -6.54 9.64
N LEU A 35 0.91 -6.89 10.09
CA LEU A 35 -0.32 -6.70 9.33
C LEU A 35 -0.85 -5.26 9.36
N ILE A 36 -0.56 -4.48 10.40
CA ILE A 36 -0.99 -3.07 10.50
C ILE A 36 -0.05 -2.13 9.72
N CYS A 37 1.24 -2.45 9.65
CA CYS A 37 2.26 -1.67 8.94
C CYS A 37 1.83 -1.19 7.54
N PRO A 38 1.35 -2.05 6.60
CA PRO A 38 0.95 -1.62 5.27
C PRO A 38 -0.19 -0.59 5.30
N TYR A 39 -1.13 -0.66 6.25
CA TYR A 39 -2.18 0.35 6.40
C TYR A 39 -1.62 1.70 6.84
N ALA A 40 -0.63 1.72 7.74
CA ALA A 40 0.06 2.95 8.14
C ALA A 40 0.81 3.59 6.96
N VAL A 41 1.52 2.77 6.17
CA VAL A 41 2.21 3.23 4.95
C VAL A 41 1.19 3.75 3.92
N MET A 42 0.07 3.07 3.75
CA MET A 42 -1.00 3.52 2.87
C MET A 42 -1.61 4.85 3.32
N VAL A 43 -1.86 5.05 4.61
CA VAL A 43 -2.33 6.35 5.15
C VAL A 43 -1.34 7.46 4.85
N ALA A 44 -0.04 7.21 5.07
CA ALA A 44 1.01 8.17 4.75
C ALA A 44 1.04 8.49 3.24
N ALA A 45 0.94 7.47 2.38
CA ALA A 45 0.88 7.63 0.92
C ALA A 45 -0.36 8.43 0.49
N LEU A 46 -1.52 8.20 1.08
CA LEU A 46 -2.76 8.94 0.81
C LEU A 46 -2.65 10.41 1.22
N ILE A 47 -2.09 10.69 2.41
CA ILE A 47 -1.83 12.06 2.85
C ILE A 47 -0.87 12.76 1.89
N PHE A 48 0.19 12.08 1.47
CA PHE A 48 1.16 12.61 0.51
C PHE A 48 0.51 12.89 -0.86
N LEU A 49 -0.27 11.95 -1.40
CA LEU A 49 -1.00 12.11 -2.67
C LEU A 49 -2.03 13.25 -2.63
N TYR A 50 -2.70 13.42 -1.49
CA TYR A 50 -3.64 14.52 -1.27
C TYR A 50 -2.94 15.87 -1.35
N ARG A 51 -1.76 15.99 -0.74
CA ARG A 51 -0.94 17.23 -0.79
C ARG A 51 -0.43 17.53 -2.20
N GLU A 52 -0.17 16.49 -2.99
CA GLU A 52 0.25 16.58 -4.39
C GLU A 52 -0.91 16.84 -5.38
N GLY A 53 -2.16 16.91 -4.90
CA GLY A 53 -3.33 17.17 -5.73
C GLY A 53 -3.62 16.03 -6.73
N VAL A 54 -3.25 14.79 -6.40
CA VAL A 54 -3.60 13.63 -7.22
C VAL A 54 -5.11 13.38 -7.16
N ALA A 55 -5.70 12.90 -8.26
CA ALA A 55 -7.13 12.61 -8.35
C ALA A 55 -7.59 11.68 -7.22
N LEU A 56 -8.46 12.19 -6.35
CA LEU A 56 -8.92 11.48 -5.16
C LEU A 56 -9.63 10.16 -5.51
N THR A 57 -10.31 10.11 -6.66
CA THR A 57 -11.02 8.92 -7.16
C THR A 57 -10.07 7.76 -7.44
N TYR A 58 -8.90 8.04 -8.01
CA TYR A 58 -7.86 7.02 -8.25
C TYR A 58 -7.33 6.48 -6.92
N ALA A 59 -6.93 7.40 -6.02
CA ALA A 59 -6.39 7.03 -4.72
C ALA A 59 -7.40 6.22 -3.89
N PHE A 60 -8.69 6.59 -3.97
CA PHE A 60 -9.78 5.88 -3.33
C PHE A 60 -9.99 4.47 -3.89
N GLY A 61 -10.04 4.32 -5.22
CA GLY A 61 -10.21 3.00 -5.85
C GLY A 61 -9.09 2.03 -5.47
N VAL A 62 -7.84 2.49 -5.55
CA VAL A 62 -6.68 1.66 -5.21
C VAL A 62 -6.66 1.32 -3.70
N ALA A 63 -6.91 2.29 -2.81
CA ALA A 63 -6.97 2.03 -1.38
C ALA A 63 -8.11 1.07 -0.99
N MET A 64 -9.25 1.15 -1.69
CA MET A 64 -10.36 0.20 -1.52
C MET A 64 -9.93 -1.22 -1.88
N VAL A 65 -9.30 -1.41 -3.05
CA VAL A 65 -8.82 -2.72 -3.50
C VAL A 65 -7.79 -3.30 -2.53
N ILE A 66 -6.83 -2.49 -2.06
CA ILE A 66 -5.81 -2.92 -1.09
C ILE A 66 -6.45 -3.38 0.22
N SER A 67 -7.39 -2.60 0.74
CA SER A 67 -8.00 -2.86 2.04
C SER A 67 -8.96 -4.04 2.00
N ILE A 68 -9.89 -4.04 1.04
CA ILE A 68 -10.87 -5.13 0.89
C ILE A 68 -10.15 -6.41 0.46
N GLY A 69 -9.24 -6.34 -0.50
CA GLY A 69 -8.48 -7.50 -0.98
C GLY A 69 -7.65 -8.15 0.11
N GLY A 70 -6.94 -7.35 0.93
CA GLY A 70 -6.18 -7.87 2.06
C GLY A 70 -7.05 -8.53 3.12
N VAL A 71 -8.19 -7.92 3.45
CA VAL A 71 -9.17 -8.49 4.41
C VAL A 71 -9.79 -9.78 3.87
N LEU A 72 -10.21 -9.81 2.61
CA LEU A 72 -10.80 -11.01 2.00
C LEU A 72 -9.79 -12.15 1.88
N TYR A 73 -8.54 -11.85 1.55
CA TYR A 73 -7.47 -12.85 1.52
C TYR A 73 -7.23 -13.47 2.89
N LEU A 74 -7.19 -12.65 3.95
CA LEU A 74 -7.12 -13.18 5.33
C LEU A 74 -8.37 -13.98 5.70
N ALA A 75 -9.56 -13.51 5.34
CA ALA A 75 -10.82 -14.20 5.62
C ALA A 75 -10.87 -15.59 4.98
N ASP A 76 -10.47 -15.70 3.71
CA ASP A 76 -10.43 -16.94 2.97
C ASP A 76 -9.51 -17.96 3.65
N VAL A 77 -8.27 -17.57 3.96
CA VAL A 77 -7.31 -18.50 4.56
C VAL A 77 -7.66 -18.87 6.00
N ILE A 78 -8.24 -17.95 6.79
CA ILE A 78 -8.56 -18.21 8.19
C ILE A 78 -9.85 -19.05 8.33
N PHE A 79 -10.88 -18.76 7.54
CA PHE A 79 -12.21 -19.34 7.75
C PHE A 79 -12.65 -20.33 6.68
N TRP A 80 -12.25 -20.14 5.43
CA TRP A 80 -12.74 -20.95 4.32
C TRP A 80 -11.82 -22.14 4.03
N HIS A 81 -10.52 -21.90 4.00
CA HIS A 81 -9.50 -22.91 3.74
C HIS A 81 -8.48 -22.98 4.89
N PRO A 82 -8.88 -23.40 6.10
CA PRO A 82 -7.97 -23.51 7.22
C PRO A 82 -7.01 -24.68 6.99
N ASP A 83 -5.86 -24.40 6.37
CA ASP A 83 -4.75 -25.32 6.23
C ASP A 83 -3.53 -24.84 7.04
N ALA A 84 -2.48 -25.66 7.07
CA ALA A 84 -1.23 -25.29 7.74
C ALA A 84 -0.57 -24.03 7.13
N GLN A 85 -1.04 -23.53 5.99
CA GLN A 85 -0.54 -22.33 5.33
C GLN A 85 -1.17 -21.05 5.89
N GLY A 86 -2.06 -21.12 6.88
CA GLY A 86 -2.57 -19.94 7.58
C GLY A 86 -1.48 -18.99 8.10
N ALA A 87 -0.37 -19.56 8.59
CA ALA A 87 0.79 -18.76 8.99
C ALA A 87 1.50 -18.07 7.81
N ILE A 88 1.57 -18.74 6.65
CA ILE A 88 2.14 -18.17 5.41
C ILE A 88 1.24 -17.03 4.91
N ALA A 89 -0.09 -17.16 5.01
CA ALA A 89 -0.99 -16.09 4.58
C ALA A 89 -0.83 -14.80 5.39
N VAL A 90 -0.62 -14.90 6.71
CA VAL A 90 -0.28 -13.74 7.55
C VAL A 90 1.01 -13.07 7.08
N LEU A 91 1.99 -13.86 6.64
CA LEU A 91 3.24 -13.34 6.10
C LEU A 91 3.03 -12.66 4.73
N MET A 92 2.25 -13.29 3.85
CA MET A 92 2.04 -12.84 2.47
C MET A 92 1.10 -11.65 2.34
N THR A 93 0.13 -11.48 3.25
CA THR A 93 -0.87 -10.41 3.14
C THR A 93 -0.23 -9.02 3.03
N PRO A 94 0.72 -8.62 3.90
CA PRO A 94 1.36 -7.31 3.76
C PRO A 94 2.20 -7.18 2.50
N LEU A 95 2.79 -8.26 2.00
CA LEU A 95 3.56 -8.24 0.76
C LEU A 95 2.66 -7.93 -0.44
N TYR A 96 1.46 -8.52 -0.51
CA TYR A 96 0.48 -8.17 -1.54
C TYR A 96 -0.01 -6.73 -1.40
N GLN A 97 -0.22 -6.26 -0.17
CA GLN A 97 -0.61 -4.87 0.07
C GLN A 97 0.49 -3.87 -0.34
N VAL A 98 1.78 -4.20 -0.17
CA VAL A 98 2.90 -3.40 -0.64
C VAL A 98 2.86 -3.23 -2.16
N VAL A 99 2.55 -4.29 -2.92
CA VAL A 99 2.39 -4.18 -4.38
C VAL A 99 1.29 -3.19 -4.74
N GLY A 100 0.15 -3.24 -4.05
CA GLY A 100 -0.93 -2.27 -4.24
C GLY A 100 -0.52 -0.84 -3.87
N ILE A 101 0.27 -0.65 -2.81
CA ILE A 101 0.80 0.66 -2.42
C ILE A 101 1.75 1.21 -3.49
N LEU A 102 2.56 0.36 -4.12
CA LEU A 102 3.41 0.78 -5.25
C LEU A 102 2.56 1.28 -6.42
N VAL A 103 1.45 0.59 -6.73
CA VAL A 103 0.46 1.05 -7.72
C VAL A 103 -0.12 2.40 -7.31
N LEU A 104 -0.51 2.57 -6.05
CA LEU A 104 -1.03 3.84 -5.52
C LEU A 104 -0.06 5.02 -5.74
N LEU A 105 1.25 4.78 -5.66
CA LEU A 105 2.29 5.80 -5.83
C LEU A 105 2.68 6.09 -7.30
N LEU A 106 2.19 5.33 -8.28
CA LEU A 106 2.52 5.52 -9.70
C LEU A 106 2.35 6.96 -10.23
N PRO A 107 1.27 7.71 -9.88
CA PRO A 107 1.10 9.07 -10.39
C PRO A 107 2.26 10.01 -10.00
N ILE A 108 2.85 9.79 -8.82
CA ILE A 108 3.98 10.56 -8.31
C ILE A 108 5.23 10.23 -9.12
N PHE A 109 5.53 8.94 -9.31
CA PHE A 109 6.67 8.50 -10.12
C PHE A 109 6.60 9.08 -11.54
N GLY A 110 5.42 9.05 -12.17
CA GLY A 110 5.21 9.67 -13.47
C GLY A 110 5.42 11.18 -13.49
N ARG A 111 5.05 11.90 -12.41
CA ARG A 111 5.31 13.34 -12.28
C ARG A 111 6.81 13.63 -12.10
N VAL A 112 7.49 12.93 -11.21
CA VAL A 112 8.93 13.09 -10.97
C VAL A 112 9.73 12.81 -12.23
N LEU A 113 9.42 11.72 -12.94
CA LEU A 113 10.09 11.37 -14.19
C LEU A 113 9.93 12.45 -15.26
N ARG A 114 8.71 13.00 -15.43
CA ARG A 114 8.46 14.10 -16.36
C ARG A 114 9.26 15.35 -16.02
N ASN A 115 9.37 15.70 -14.74
CA ASN A 115 10.15 16.87 -14.30
C ASN A 115 11.65 16.69 -14.58
N VAL A 116 12.19 15.49 -14.36
CA VAL A 116 13.60 15.17 -14.67
C VAL A 116 13.87 15.24 -16.17
N LEU A 117 12.98 14.69 -17.00
CA LEU A 117 13.10 14.73 -18.46
C LEU A 117 12.98 16.16 -19.00
N ALA A 118 12.05 16.96 -18.47
CA ALA A 118 11.89 18.37 -18.84
C ALA A 118 13.14 19.19 -18.50
N LYS A 119 13.73 18.98 -17.31
CA LYS A 119 14.98 19.63 -16.90
C LYS A 119 16.14 19.26 -17.83
N LYS A 120 16.25 17.99 -18.23
CA LYS A 120 17.29 17.54 -19.17
C LYS A 120 17.15 18.21 -20.55
N ARG A 121 15.92 18.38 -21.04
CA ARG A 121 15.62 19.03 -22.33
C ARG A 121 15.98 20.53 -22.34
N GLN A 122 15.99 21.21 -21.19
CA GLN A 122 16.39 22.63 -21.09
C GLN A 122 17.91 22.85 -21.05
N ILE A 123 18.71 21.83 -20.73
CA ILE A 123 20.18 21.93 -20.64
C ILE A 123 20.87 21.68 -22.00
N GLN A 124 20.23 20.92 -22.89
CA GLN A 124 20.77 20.63 -24.23
C GLN A 124 20.63 21.70 -25.33
N PRO A 125 19.72 22.68 -25.32
CA PRO A 125 19.50 23.58 -26.45
C PRO A 125 20.61 24.64 -26.61
N GLN A 126 21.50 24.82 -25.62
CA GLN A 126 22.57 25.83 -25.68
C GLN A 126 23.93 25.32 -26.20
N LYS A 127 24.08 24.03 -26.50
CA LYS A 127 25.38 23.45 -26.89
C LYS A 127 25.58 23.31 -28.41
N ILE A 128 24.68 23.84 -29.23
CA ILE A 128 24.70 23.66 -30.70
C ILE A 128 24.55 25.01 -31.40
N GLU A 129 25.47 25.93 -31.17
CA GLU A 129 25.71 27.07 -32.05
C GLU A 129 27.13 27.57 -31.81
N THR A 130 28.11 26.81 -32.30
CA THR A 130 29.44 27.35 -32.57
C THR A 130 29.49 27.70 -34.06
N PRO A 131 29.44 28.99 -34.42
CA PRO A 131 29.74 29.41 -35.78
C PRO A 131 31.19 29.02 -36.12
N LYS A 132 31.37 28.36 -37.27
CA LYS A 132 32.69 28.13 -37.89
C LYS A 132 33.13 29.38 -38.61
#